data_AF-A0A836PZS4-F1
#
_entry.id   AF-A0A836PZS4-F1
#
_cell.length_a   1.000
_cell.length_b   1.000
_cell.length_c   1.000
_cell.angle_alpha   90.00
_cell.angle_beta   90.00
_cell.angle_gamma   90.00
#
_symmetry.space_group_name_H-M   'P 1'
#
loop_
_entity.id
_entity.type
_entity.pdbx_description
1 polymer ?
#
loop_
_entity_poly.entity_id
_entity_poly.type
_entity_poly.pdbx_seq_one_letter_code
_entity_poly.pdbx_strand_id
1 'polypeptide(L)'
;MDKEEREQLESNLLNVVFASKDLTDSDAAALERELKRDPNNTEAHLSLFGYHTRTKNKVKLRPIVVREILWIIENLGTVSAPHMLSTLATRLRPKEFAIARERWLALIEQHSENANVAGNAGYFIIWFDYETGERQLRQAGRLDPGDIRWSSRYAQFSLFEFRYCADIFKEEFAKKTIAAALHSLSIEPIGSISHFAHLEIAECALFLNDLDLVGYSAEQLSYDSYGPLIQYSNCLYGLIAVRTGNIKDASEYLLKLDKGFIWQTCVRWLAEELLAAGERKSVAMAIQNLTSARKIRKAIGTKWLQQVKDGEKPSFEDLPGNWY
;
A
#
# COMPACT_ATOMS: atom_id res chain seq x y z
N MET A 1 -15.87 -14.21 19.14
CA MET A 1 -14.40 -14.18 19.07
C MET A 1 -14.00 -12.74 19.34
N ASP A 2 -13.25 -12.51 20.41
CA ASP A 2 -12.75 -11.17 20.70
C ASP A 2 -11.64 -10.76 19.71
N LYS A 3 -11.05 -9.58 19.88
CA LYS A 3 -10.00 -9.07 18.99
C LYS A 3 -8.72 -9.92 19.06
N GLU A 4 -8.33 -10.37 20.25
CA GLU A 4 -7.09 -11.09 20.48
C GLU A 4 -7.16 -12.50 19.89
N GLU A 5 -8.27 -13.20 20.10
CA GLU A 5 -8.54 -14.50 19.49
C GLU A 5 -8.56 -14.41 17.95
N ARG A 6 -9.11 -13.32 17.38
CA ARG A 6 -9.10 -13.05 15.94
C ARG A 6 -7.68 -12.89 15.41
N GLU A 7 -6.87 -12.07 16.05
CA GLU A 7 -5.48 -11.80 15.64
C GLU A 7 -4.61 -13.05 15.75
N GLN A 8 -4.79 -13.85 16.81
CA GLN A 8 -4.09 -15.12 16.98
C GLN A 8 -4.46 -16.13 15.90
N LEU A 9 -5.76 -16.26 15.58
CA LEU A 9 -6.21 -17.14 14.50
C LEU A 9 -5.63 -16.69 13.15
N GLU A 10 -5.69 -15.39 12.83
CA GLU A 10 -5.11 -14.85 11.61
C GLU A 10 -3.60 -15.14 11.51
N SER A 11 -2.86 -14.91 12.60
CA SER A 11 -1.43 -15.21 12.69
C SER A 11 -1.14 -16.69 12.44
N ASN A 12 -1.91 -17.59 13.06
CA ASN A 12 -1.77 -19.03 12.84
C ASN A 12 -1.98 -19.43 11.38
N LEU A 13 -3.03 -18.92 10.74
CA LEU A 13 -3.31 -19.21 9.32
C LEU A 13 -2.21 -18.69 8.40
N LEU A 14 -1.68 -17.49 8.67
CA LEU A 14 -0.57 -16.92 7.91
C LEU A 14 0.73 -17.72 8.10
N ASN A 15 1.01 -18.17 9.32
CA ASN A 15 2.20 -18.98 9.61
C ASN A 15 2.19 -20.30 8.81
N VAL A 16 1.04 -20.96 8.69
CA VAL A 16 0.89 -22.16 7.84
C VAL A 16 1.22 -21.84 6.38
N VAL A 17 0.66 -20.76 5.82
CA VAL A 17 0.93 -20.36 4.42
C VAL A 17 2.39 -19.99 4.20
N PHE A 18 3.05 -19.36 5.16
CA PHE A 18 4.46 -18.98 5.03
C PHE A 18 5.40 -20.17 5.18
N ALA A 19 5.21 -21.01 6.19
CA ALA A 19 6.04 -22.19 6.43
C ALA A 19 5.94 -23.21 5.27
N SER A 20 4.76 -23.33 4.66
CA SER A 20 4.53 -24.27 3.55
C SER A 20 5.15 -23.88 2.22
N LYS A 21 5.71 -22.67 2.10
CA LYS A 21 6.44 -22.24 0.90
C LYS A 21 7.63 -23.16 0.59
N ASP A 22 8.22 -23.78 1.61
CA ASP A 22 9.40 -24.64 1.47
C ASP A 22 9.10 -26.13 1.34
N LEU A 23 7.82 -26.52 1.22
CA LEU A 23 7.44 -27.92 0.97
C LEU A 23 8.02 -28.46 -0.34
N THR A 24 8.26 -29.77 -0.36
CA THR A 24 8.67 -30.51 -1.55
C THR A 24 7.47 -30.99 -2.37
N ASP A 25 7.71 -31.40 -3.62
CA ASP A 25 6.69 -31.99 -4.48
C ASP A 25 6.07 -33.27 -3.85
N SER A 26 6.87 -34.02 -3.08
CA SER A 26 6.40 -35.21 -2.36
C SER A 26 5.45 -34.85 -1.22
N ASP A 27 5.74 -33.76 -0.50
CA ASP A 27 4.89 -33.27 0.59
C ASP A 27 3.56 -32.74 0.02
N ALA A 28 3.62 -31.96 -1.07
CA ALA A 28 2.41 -31.49 -1.76
C ALA A 28 1.54 -32.67 -2.25
N ALA A 29 2.15 -33.70 -2.84
CA ALA A 29 1.42 -34.90 -3.25
C ALA A 29 0.82 -35.67 -2.07
N ALA A 30 1.44 -35.62 -0.88
CA ALA A 30 0.88 -36.19 0.34
C ALA A 30 -0.35 -35.40 0.82
N LEU A 31 -0.25 -34.07 0.86
CA LEU A 31 -1.37 -33.18 1.19
C LEU A 31 -2.55 -33.35 0.23
N GLU A 32 -2.31 -33.50 -1.08
CA GLU A 32 -3.39 -33.78 -2.03
C GLU A 32 -4.08 -35.14 -1.77
N ARG A 33 -3.34 -36.16 -1.31
CA ARG A 33 -3.92 -37.44 -0.91
C ARG A 33 -4.72 -37.31 0.38
N GLU A 34 -4.27 -36.45 1.29
CA GLU A 34 -4.97 -36.13 2.52
C GLU A 34 -6.30 -35.42 2.24
N LEU A 35 -6.31 -34.41 1.37
CA LEU A 35 -7.54 -33.70 0.97
C LEU A 35 -8.56 -34.59 0.26
N LYS A 36 -8.14 -35.71 -0.34
CA LYS A 36 -9.09 -36.71 -0.87
C LYS A 36 -9.82 -37.47 0.24
N ARG A 37 -9.21 -37.59 1.42
CA ARG A 37 -9.77 -38.26 2.60
C ARG A 37 -10.55 -37.28 3.47
N ASP A 38 -10.00 -36.07 3.65
CA ASP A 38 -10.61 -34.98 4.38
C ASP A 38 -10.59 -33.69 3.55
N PRO A 39 -11.62 -33.45 2.72
CA PRO A 39 -11.72 -32.25 1.88
C PRO A 39 -11.89 -30.93 2.66
N ASN A 40 -12.04 -30.98 3.98
CA ASN A 40 -12.23 -29.80 4.82
C ASN A 40 -11.00 -29.52 5.70
N ASN A 41 -9.88 -30.23 5.49
CA ASN A 41 -8.65 -29.98 6.23
C ASN A 41 -8.05 -28.62 5.84
N THR A 42 -8.34 -27.62 6.68
CA THR A 42 -7.87 -26.24 6.51
C THR A 42 -6.36 -26.12 6.41
N GLU A 43 -5.61 -26.85 7.24
CA GLU A 43 -4.15 -26.78 7.24
C GLU A 43 -3.57 -27.32 5.93
N ALA A 44 -4.12 -28.40 5.41
CA ALA A 44 -3.71 -28.97 4.12
C ALA A 44 -4.01 -28.04 2.95
N HIS A 45 -5.20 -27.41 2.92
CA HIS A 45 -5.56 -26.41 1.91
C HIS A 45 -4.61 -25.19 1.94
N LEU A 46 -4.36 -24.62 3.12
CA LEU A 46 -3.47 -23.48 3.27
C LEU A 46 -2.01 -23.83 2.96
N SER A 47 -1.58 -25.04 3.30
CA SER A 47 -0.24 -25.54 3.00
C SER A 47 -0.01 -25.72 1.49
N LEU A 48 -0.98 -26.33 0.79
CA LEU A 48 -0.92 -26.44 -0.67
C LEU A 48 -0.96 -25.07 -1.34
N PHE A 49 -1.81 -24.15 -0.85
CA PHE A 49 -1.83 -22.79 -1.33
C PHE A 49 -0.43 -22.16 -1.21
N GLY A 50 0.16 -22.15 -0.01
CA GLY A 50 1.49 -21.62 0.27
C GLY A 50 2.58 -22.18 -0.65
N TYR A 51 2.66 -23.51 -0.78
CA TYR A 51 3.58 -24.21 -1.68
C TYR A 51 3.41 -23.74 -3.14
N HIS A 52 2.19 -23.75 -3.67
CA HIS A 52 1.93 -23.37 -5.06
C HIS A 52 2.17 -21.89 -5.34
N THR A 53 2.11 -21.01 -4.33
CA THR A 53 2.44 -19.58 -4.49
C THR A 53 3.91 -19.34 -4.88
N ARG A 54 4.83 -20.22 -4.44
CA ARG A 54 6.27 -20.07 -4.67
C ARG A 54 6.71 -20.66 -6.02
N THR A 55 6.03 -21.71 -6.48
CA THR A 55 6.54 -22.55 -7.57
C THR A 55 6.61 -21.82 -8.91
N LYS A 56 7.76 -21.96 -9.59
CA LYS A 56 8.07 -21.26 -10.86
C LYS A 56 7.18 -21.71 -12.03
N ASN A 57 6.57 -22.90 -11.95
CA ASN A 57 5.71 -23.46 -13.00
C ASN A 57 4.25 -22.99 -12.87
N LYS A 58 4.03 -21.69 -12.98
CA LYS A 58 2.74 -21.03 -12.73
C LYS A 58 1.61 -21.48 -13.66
N VAL A 59 1.92 -21.97 -14.86
CA VAL A 59 0.90 -22.36 -15.85
C VAL A 59 0.23 -23.68 -15.47
N LYS A 60 1.01 -24.71 -15.13
CA LYS A 60 0.47 -26.03 -14.79
C LYS A 60 -0.29 -26.04 -13.46
N LEU A 61 0.15 -25.24 -12.49
CA LEU A 61 -0.42 -25.20 -11.15
C LEU A 61 -1.62 -24.25 -11.03
N ARG A 62 -1.96 -23.52 -12.10
CA ARG A 62 -3.04 -22.54 -12.07
C ARG A 62 -4.39 -23.11 -11.63
N PRO A 63 -4.88 -24.25 -12.16
CA PRO A 63 -6.17 -24.79 -11.74
C PRO A 63 -6.21 -25.12 -10.24
N ILE A 64 -5.08 -25.57 -9.69
CA ILE A 64 -4.95 -25.86 -8.26
C ILE A 64 -5.02 -24.56 -7.47
N VAL A 65 -4.22 -23.54 -7.81
CA VAL A 65 -4.24 -22.25 -7.11
C VAL A 65 -5.63 -21.62 -7.13
N VAL A 66 -6.35 -21.70 -8.26
CA VAL A 66 -7.73 -21.21 -8.36
C VAL A 66 -8.66 -21.98 -7.42
N ARG A 67 -8.57 -23.31 -7.39
CA ARG A 67 -9.35 -24.15 -6.47
C ARG A 67 -9.09 -23.77 -5.01
N GLU A 68 -7.82 -23.60 -4.62
CA GLU A 68 -7.47 -23.22 -3.24
C GLU A 68 -7.99 -21.83 -2.88
N ILE A 69 -7.91 -20.86 -3.80
CA ILE A 69 -8.48 -19.52 -3.57
C ILE A 69 -10.00 -19.60 -3.36
N LEU A 70 -10.71 -20.36 -4.20
CA LEU A 70 -12.16 -20.53 -4.05
C LEU A 70 -12.52 -21.22 -2.73
N TRP A 71 -11.76 -22.25 -2.34
CA TRP A 71 -11.95 -22.92 -1.06
C TRP A 71 -11.72 -21.97 0.12
N ILE A 72 -10.67 -21.13 0.08
CA ILE A 72 -10.40 -20.11 1.11
C ILE A 72 -11.56 -19.14 1.22
N ILE A 73 -12.12 -18.66 0.10
CA ILE A 73 -13.28 -17.77 0.11
C ILE A 73 -14.47 -18.45 0.79
N GLU A 74 -14.80 -19.66 0.36
CA GLU A 74 -15.99 -20.39 0.80
C GLU A 74 -15.91 -20.81 2.28
N ASN A 75 -14.71 -21.15 2.78
CA ASN A 75 -14.54 -21.72 4.13
C ASN A 75 -13.96 -20.74 5.15
N LEU A 76 -13.17 -19.77 4.70
CA LEU A 76 -12.51 -18.79 5.58
C LEU A 76 -13.02 -17.37 5.36
N GLY A 77 -14.02 -17.16 4.50
CA GLY A 77 -14.53 -15.83 4.18
C GLY A 77 -15.13 -15.06 5.37
N THR A 78 -15.58 -15.77 6.40
CA THR A 78 -16.11 -15.21 7.65
C THR A 78 -15.01 -14.93 8.69
N VAL A 79 -13.81 -15.47 8.49
CA VAL A 79 -12.67 -15.30 9.38
C VAL A 79 -11.93 -14.00 9.06
N SER A 80 -11.40 -13.37 10.10
CA SER A 80 -10.48 -12.24 9.98
C SER A 80 -9.20 -12.67 9.26
N ALA A 81 -9.09 -12.44 7.94
CA ALA A 81 -7.89 -12.77 7.17
C ALA A 81 -7.58 -11.81 6.00
N PRO A 82 -7.75 -10.47 6.16
CA PRO A 82 -7.61 -9.53 5.05
C PRO A 82 -6.24 -9.59 4.38
N HIS A 83 -5.16 -9.83 5.13
CA HIS A 83 -3.80 -9.89 4.58
C HIS A 83 -3.58 -11.07 3.62
N MET A 84 -4.18 -12.22 3.91
CA MET A 84 -4.09 -13.39 3.03
C MET A 84 -4.86 -13.13 1.73
N LEU A 85 -6.04 -12.53 1.83
CA LEU A 85 -6.99 -12.36 0.74
C LEU A 85 -6.58 -11.26 -0.26
N SER A 86 -5.86 -10.25 0.20
CA SER A 86 -5.50 -9.06 -0.58
C SER A 86 -4.76 -9.34 -1.87
N THR A 87 -3.87 -10.34 -1.87
CA THR A 87 -3.05 -10.67 -3.04
C THR A 87 -3.62 -11.82 -3.87
N LEU A 88 -4.76 -12.39 -3.46
CA LEU A 88 -5.36 -13.53 -4.17
C LEU A 88 -5.97 -13.10 -5.49
N ALA A 89 -6.69 -11.97 -5.49
CA ALA A 89 -7.37 -11.47 -6.68
C ALA A 89 -6.39 -11.27 -7.84
N THR A 90 -5.22 -10.67 -7.59
CA THR A 90 -4.20 -10.36 -8.62
C THR A 90 -3.59 -11.59 -9.28
N ARG A 91 -3.88 -12.80 -8.76
CA ARG A 91 -3.42 -14.08 -9.33
C ARG A 91 -4.43 -14.69 -10.30
N LEU A 92 -5.67 -14.21 -10.28
CA LEU A 92 -6.77 -14.74 -11.09
C LEU A 92 -6.81 -14.11 -12.48
N ARG A 93 -7.27 -14.88 -13.47
CA ARG A 93 -7.62 -14.38 -14.81
C ARG A 93 -9.01 -13.78 -14.72
N PRO A 94 -9.42 -12.91 -15.68
CA PRO A 94 -10.74 -12.29 -15.65
C PRO A 94 -11.91 -13.26 -15.40
N LYS A 95 -11.93 -14.43 -16.07
CA LYS A 95 -12.97 -15.45 -15.86
C LYS A 95 -12.94 -16.09 -14.48
N GLU A 96 -11.75 -16.32 -13.91
CA GLU A 96 -11.60 -16.92 -12.58
C GLU A 96 -11.94 -15.90 -11.48
N PHE A 97 -11.55 -14.64 -11.69
CA PHE A 97 -11.94 -13.53 -10.82
C PHE A 97 -13.46 -13.36 -10.79
N ALA A 98 -14.13 -13.42 -11.94
CA ALA A 98 -15.59 -13.35 -11.99
C ALA A 98 -16.23 -14.43 -11.11
N ILE A 99 -15.75 -15.69 -11.18
CA ILE A 99 -16.25 -16.78 -10.32
C ILE A 99 -16.01 -16.47 -8.85
N ALA A 100 -14.79 -16.06 -8.49
CA ALA A 100 -14.45 -15.73 -7.10
C ALA A 100 -15.26 -14.54 -6.55
N ARG A 101 -15.52 -13.53 -7.39
CA ARG A 101 -16.39 -12.38 -7.06
C ARG A 101 -17.81 -12.84 -6.77
N GLU A 102 -18.40 -13.70 -7.60
CA GLU A 102 -19.75 -14.21 -7.34
C GLU A 102 -19.82 -15.03 -6.04
N ARG A 103 -18.76 -15.77 -5.68
CA ARG A 103 -18.68 -16.44 -4.36
C ARG A 103 -18.68 -15.45 -3.20
N TRP A 104 -17.91 -14.37 -3.30
CA TRP A 104 -17.92 -13.31 -2.29
C TRP A 104 -19.27 -12.63 -2.17
N LEU A 105 -19.92 -12.31 -3.29
CA LEU A 105 -21.24 -11.69 -3.28
C LEU A 105 -22.29 -12.61 -2.63
N ALA A 106 -22.26 -13.91 -2.93
CA ALA A 106 -23.14 -14.88 -2.26
C ALA A 106 -22.88 -14.96 -0.74
N LEU A 107 -21.62 -14.88 -0.30
CA LEU A 107 -21.29 -14.83 1.13
C LEU A 107 -21.78 -13.54 1.80
N ILE A 108 -21.69 -12.39 1.13
CA ILE A 108 -22.23 -11.13 1.62
C ILE A 108 -23.75 -11.23 1.81
N GLU A 109 -24.46 -11.85 0.87
CA GLU A 109 -25.91 -12.06 1.00
C GLU A 109 -26.25 -12.98 2.19
N GLN A 110 -25.48 -14.04 2.41
CA GLN A 110 -25.69 -14.98 3.51
C GLN A 110 -25.29 -14.42 4.88
N HIS A 111 -24.37 -13.45 4.90
CA HIS A 111 -23.76 -12.90 6.12
C HIS A 111 -23.72 -11.37 6.10
N SER A 112 -24.83 -10.72 5.75
CA SER A 112 -24.90 -9.28 5.49
C SER A 112 -24.51 -8.38 6.68
N GLU A 113 -24.60 -8.91 7.89
CA GLU A 113 -24.25 -8.22 9.14
C GLU A 113 -22.83 -8.57 9.65
N ASN A 114 -22.09 -9.42 8.93
CA ASN A 114 -20.74 -9.79 9.31
C ASN A 114 -19.71 -8.84 8.67
N ALA A 115 -19.11 -7.98 9.50
CA ALA A 115 -18.09 -7.02 9.06
C ALA A 115 -16.88 -7.68 8.38
N ASN A 116 -16.44 -8.86 8.83
CA ASN A 116 -15.32 -9.56 8.21
C ASN A 116 -15.67 -10.01 6.80
N VAL A 117 -16.89 -10.51 6.56
CA VAL A 117 -17.30 -10.95 5.21
C VAL A 117 -17.31 -9.75 4.26
N ALA A 118 -17.94 -8.64 4.66
CA ALA A 118 -17.94 -7.42 3.86
C ALA A 118 -16.52 -6.89 3.63
N GLY A 119 -15.68 -6.83 4.67
CA GLY A 119 -14.33 -6.29 4.60
C GLY A 119 -13.39 -7.14 3.74
N ASN A 120 -13.43 -8.46 3.92
CA ASN A 120 -12.68 -9.43 3.13
C ASN A 120 -13.09 -9.40 1.65
N ALA A 121 -14.39 -9.41 1.37
CA ALA A 121 -14.92 -9.29 0.01
C ALA A 121 -14.52 -7.97 -0.63
N GLY A 122 -14.66 -6.85 0.10
CA GLY A 122 -14.26 -5.53 -0.36
C GLY A 122 -12.79 -5.48 -0.73
N TYR A 123 -11.92 -5.99 0.15
CA TYR A 123 -10.48 -6.02 -0.10
C TYR A 123 -10.09 -6.94 -1.27
N PHE A 124 -10.79 -8.04 -1.49
CA PHE A 124 -10.55 -8.91 -2.62
C PHE A 124 -11.02 -8.29 -3.96
N ILE A 125 -12.24 -7.74 -3.98
CA ILE A 125 -12.91 -7.31 -5.21
C ILE A 125 -12.33 -5.98 -5.75
N ILE A 126 -11.90 -5.08 -4.87
CA ILE A 126 -11.48 -3.70 -5.21
C ILE A 126 -10.37 -3.63 -6.27
N TRP A 127 -9.55 -4.67 -6.42
CA TRP A 127 -8.48 -4.74 -7.42
C TRP A 127 -8.95 -4.69 -8.88
N PHE A 128 -10.19 -5.11 -9.15
CA PHE A 128 -10.74 -5.15 -10.51
C PHE A 128 -12.14 -4.56 -10.64
N ASP A 129 -12.81 -4.30 -9.52
CA ASP A 129 -14.14 -3.69 -9.44
C ASP A 129 -14.15 -2.75 -8.23
N TYR A 130 -13.60 -1.54 -8.44
CA TYR A 130 -13.39 -0.56 -7.37
C TYR A 130 -14.69 -0.19 -6.68
N GLU A 131 -15.76 0.07 -7.44
CA GLU A 131 -17.04 0.51 -6.90
C GLU A 131 -17.64 -0.52 -5.94
N THR A 132 -17.62 -1.81 -6.33
CA THR A 132 -18.08 -2.88 -5.44
C THR A 132 -17.15 -3.03 -4.24
N GLY A 133 -15.84 -3.00 -4.46
CA GLY A 133 -14.85 -3.06 -3.39
C GLY A 133 -15.02 -1.97 -2.33
N GLU A 134 -15.11 -0.71 -2.76
CA GLU A 134 -15.37 0.46 -1.91
C GLU A 134 -16.65 0.26 -1.09
N ARG A 135 -17.76 -0.10 -1.75
CA ARG A 135 -19.06 -0.27 -1.09
C ARG A 135 -18.96 -1.28 0.06
N GLN A 136 -18.26 -2.40 -0.16
CA GLN A 136 -18.12 -3.45 0.85
C GLN A 136 -17.15 -3.06 1.97
N LEU A 137 -16.03 -2.38 1.68
CA LEU A 137 -15.14 -1.86 2.72
C LEU A 137 -15.84 -0.83 3.61
N ARG A 138 -16.64 0.06 3.01
CA ARG A 138 -17.46 1.03 3.77
C ARG A 138 -18.57 0.36 4.57
N GLN A 139 -19.17 -0.72 4.05
CA GLN A 139 -20.12 -1.53 4.83
C GLN A 139 -19.42 -2.18 6.03
N ALA A 140 -18.24 -2.76 5.84
CA ALA A 140 -17.45 -3.34 6.92
C ALA A 140 -17.14 -2.32 8.03
N GLY A 141 -16.68 -1.12 7.65
CA GLY A 141 -16.44 -0.02 8.60
C GLY A 141 -17.69 0.49 9.32
N ARG A 142 -18.89 0.33 8.74
CA ARG A 142 -20.15 0.63 9.44
C ARG A 142 -20.54 -0.47 10.42
N LEU A 143 -20.28 -1.74 10.08
CA LEU A 143 -20.61 -2.90 10.90
C LEU A 143 -19.63 -3.09 12.07
N ASP A 144 -18.35 -2.75 11.87
CA ASP A 144 -17.30 -2.79 12.89
C ASP A 144 -16.45 -1.51 12.83
N PRO A 145 -16.97 -0.37 13.34
CA PRO A 145 -16.30 0.94 13.25
C PRO A 145 -15.01 1.03 14.07
N GLY A 146 -14.81 0.14 15.05
CA GLY A 146 -13.58 0.08 15.84
C GLY A 146 -12.42 -0.65 15.14
N ASP A 147 -12.67 -1.25 13.98
CA ASP A 147 -11.68 -2.00 13.24
C ASP A 147 -10.96 -1.14 12.20
N ILE A 148 -9.72 -0.76 12.53
CA ILE A 148 -8.86 0.09 11.70
C ILE A 148 -8.61 -0.44 10.29
N ARG A 149 -8.71 -1.75 10.09
CA ARG A 149 -8.36 -2.39 8.83
C ARG A 149 -9.25 -1.90 7.69
N TRP A 150 -10.54 -1.70 7.94
CA TRP A 150 -11.49 -1.33 6.89
C TRP A 150 -11.24 0.08 6.36
N SER A 151 -11.08 1.06 7.25
CA SER A 151 -10.77 2.43 6.84
C SER A 151 -9.37 2.56 6.26
N SER A 152 -8.37 1.87 6.82
CA SER A 152 -7.01 1.88 6.29
C SER A 152 -6.95 1.30 4.87
N ARG A 153 -7.60 0.16 4.61
CA ARG A 153 -7.65 -0.40 3.25
C ARG A 153 -8.41 0.49 2.28
N TYR A 154 -9.53 1.07 2.72
CA TYR A 154 -10.26 2.00 1.86
C TYR A 154 -9.41 3.23 1.49
N ALA A 155 -8.66 3.79 2.44
CA ALA A 155 -7.71 4.88 2.18
C ALA A 155 -6.64 4.46 1.16
N GLN A 156 -6.01 3.31 1.38
CA GLN A 156 -4.97 2.77 0.50
C GLN A 156 -5.43 2.60 -0.96
N PHE A 157 -6.61 2.00 -1.20
CA PHE A 157 -7.09 1.83 -2.57
C PHE A 157 -7.59 3.13 -3.19
N SER A 158 -8.16 4.04 -2.39
CA SER A 158 -8.49 5.38 -2.88
C SER A 158 -7.23 6.15 -3.29
N LEU A 159 -6.11 5.97 -2.58
CA LEU A 159 -4.83 6.53 -2.96
C LEU A 159 -4.31 5.93 -4.28
N PHE A 160 -4.52 4.63 -4.51
CA PHE A 160 -4.16 4.01 -5.79
C PHE A 160 -4.98 4.61 -6.93
N GLU A 161 -6.29 4.75 -6.78
CA GLU A 161 -7.12 5.42 -7.78
C GLU A 161 -6.68 6.87 -7.98
N PHE A 162 -6.42 7.63 -6.92
CA PHE A 162 -5.86 8.99 -7.02
C PHE A 162 -4.58 9.04 -7.89
N ARG A 163 -3.68 8.08 -7.73
CA ARG A 163 -2.40 8.05 -8.47
C ARG A 163 -2.56 7.68 -9.95
N TYR A 164 -3.54 6.85 -10.29
CA TYR A 164 -3.64 6.23 -11.62
C TYR A 164 -4.89 6.62 -12.43
N CYS A 165 -5.87 7.29 -11.83
CA CYS A 165 -7.06 7.76 -12.53
C CYS A 165 -6.76 8.97 -13.44
N ALA A 166 -7.72 9.30 -14.31
CA ALA A 166 -7.69 10.54 -15.08
C ALA A 166 -7.80 11.76 -14.15
N ASP A 167 -7.16 12.88 -14.54
CA ASP A 167 -7.06 14.08 -13.70
C ASP A 167 -8.43 14.60 -13.20
N ILE A 168 -9.49 14.45 -13.99
CA ILE A 168 -10.86 14.86 -13.63
C ILE A 168 -11.42 14.14 -12.38
N PHE A 169 -10.86 13.00 -11.99
CA PHE A 169 -11.30 12.22 -10.83
C PHE A 169 -10.35 12.35 -9.63
N LYS A 170 -9.17 12.98 -9.80
CA LYS A 170 -8.15 13.05 -8.73
C LYS A 170 -8.65 13.75 -7.47
N GLU A 171 -9.41 14.83 -7.61
CA GLU A 171 -9.93 15.57 -6.46
C GLU A 171 -10.87 14.70 -5.61
N GLU A 172 -11.75 13.92 -6.26
CA GLU A 172 -12.66 13.01 -5.56
C GLU A 172 -11.88 11.97 -4.76
N PHE A 173 -10.94 11.27 -5.41
CA PHE A 173 -10.15 10.23 -4.75
C PHE A 173 -9.24 10.79 -3.66
N ALA A 174 -8.66 11.99 -3.85
CA ALA A 174 -7.89 12.66 -2.81
C ALA A 174 -8.72 12.89 -1.53
N LYS A 175 -9.96 13.38 -1.68
CA LYS A 175 -10.88 13.58 -0.55
C LYS A 175 -11.28 12.26 0.10
N LYS A 176 -11.56 11.22 -0.68
CA LYS A 176 -11.88 9.88 -0.17
C LYS A 176 -10.72 9.31 0.65
N THR A 177 -9.50 9.38 0.13
CA THR A 177 -8.28 8.94 0.81
C THR A 177 -8.11 9.66 2.15
N ILE A 178 -8.15 10.99 2.15
CA ILE A 178 -7.98 11.80 3.37
C ILE A 178 -9.04 11.44 4.42
N ALA A 179 -10.31 11.38 4.03
CA ALA A 179 -11.40 11.08 4.97
C ALA A 179 -11.24 9.67 5.59
N ALA A 180 -10.89 8.68 4.78
CA ALA A 180 -10.69 7.31 5.24
C ALA A 180 -9.43 7.17 6.12
N ALA A 181 -8.33 7.83 5.76
CA ALA A 181 -7.10 7.81 6.54
C ALA A 181 -7.25 8.53 7.89
N LEU A 182 -7.93 9.69 7.93
CA LEU A 182 -8.24 10.39 9.17
C LEU A 182 -9.15 9.56 10.08
N HIS A 183 -10.16 8.88 9.52
CA HIS A 183 -10.97 7.94 10.28
C HIS A 183 -10.10 6.82 10.86
N SER A 184 -9.20 6.24 10.07
CA SER A 184 -8.25 5.22 10.51
C SER A 184 -7.39 5.68 11.69
N LEU A 185 -6.88 6.92 11.64
CA LEU A 185 -6.10 7.51 12.74
C LEU A 185 -6.95 7.74 14.00
N SER A 186 -8.23 8.09 13.84
CA SER A 186 -9.13 8.36 14.98
C SER A 186 -9.47 7.13 15.83
N ILE A 187 -9.32 5.94 15.25
CA ILE A 187 -9.60 4.65 15.91
C ILE A 187 -8.31 3.88 16.25
N GLU A 188 -7.15 4.39 15.84
CA GLU A 188 -5.87 3.78 16.13
C GLU A 188 -5.54 3.90 17.63
N PRO A 189 -5.04 2.82 18.29
CA PRO A 189 -4.61 2.92 19.67
C PRO A 189 -3.51 3.99 19.83
N ILE A 190 -3.62 4.81 20.87
CA ILE A 190 -2.63 5.84 21.19
C ILE A 190 -1.23 5.21 21.24
N GLY A 191 -0.30 5.71 20.42
CA GLY A 191 1.08 5.23 20.33
C GLY A 191 1.33 4.20 19.22
N SER A 192 0.30 3.74 18.52
CA SER A 192 0.44 3.10 17.22
C SER A 192 0.50 4.21 16.17
N ILE A 193 1.66 4.41 15.54
CA ILE A 193 1.82 5.37 14.46
C ILE A 193 1.68 4.58 13.15
N SER A 194 0.49 4.52 12.58
CA SER A 194 0.33 4.09 11.19
C SER A 194 0.84 5.20 10.29
N HIS A 195 2.16 5.31 10.17
CA HIS A 195 2.83 6.26 9.28
C HIS A 195 2.28 6.21 7.85
N PHE A 196 1.75 5.06 7.41
CA PHE A 196 1.06 4.92 6.13
C PHE A 196 -0.11 5.88 5.96
N ALA A 197 -0.95 6.07 7.00
CA ALA A 197 -2.08 7.00 6.92
C ALA A 197 -1.61 8.46 6.76
N HIS A 198 -0.53 8.86 7.43
CA HIS A 198 0.05 10.19 7.26
C HIS A 198 0.71 10.39 5.88
N LEU A 199 1.33 9.34 5.31
CA LEU A 199 1.85 9.40 3.94
C LEU A 199 0.71 9.55 2.92
N GLU A 200 -0.39 8.79 3.11
CA GLU A 200 -1.61 8.86 2.29
C GLU A 200 -2.24 10.26 2.34
N ILE A 201 -2.43 10.80 3.55
CA ILE A 201 -2.98 12.14 3.78
C ILE A 201 -2.09 13.20 3.13
N ALA A 202 -0.78 13.17 3.37
CA ALA A 202 0.14 14.21 2.91
C ALA A 202 0.13 14.35 1.38
N GLU A 203 0.17 13.23 0.65
CA GLU A 203 0.16 13.25 -0.82
C GLU A 203 -1.15 13.84 -1.39
N CYS A 204 -2.30 13.41 -0.86
CA CYS A 204 -3.59 13.93 -1.30
C CYS A 204 -3.83 15.38 -0.86
N ALA A 205 -3.40 15.76 0.35
CA ALA A 205 -3.52 17.12 0.87
C ALA A 205 -2.63 18.10 0.09
N LEU A 206 -1.42 17.69 -0.30
CA LEU A 206 -0.57 18.46 -1.21
C LEU A 206 -1.27 18.70 -2.55
N PHE A 207 -1.94 17.70 -3.13
CA PHE A 207 -2.70 17.88 -4.37
C PHE A 207 -3.84 18.90 -4.20
N LEU A 208 -4.58 18.83 -3.08
CA LEU A 208 -5.67 19.76 -2.77
C LEU A 208 -5.20 21.14 -2.27
N ASN A 209 -3.89 21.34 -2.12
CA ASN A 209 -3.28 22.53 -1.54
C ASN A 209 -3.76 22.84 -0.10
N ASP A 210 -4.11 21.79 0.66
CA ASP A 210 -4.45 21.88 2.08
C ASP A 210 -3.17 21.83 2.91
N LEU A 211 -2.49 22.98 3.01
CA LEU A 211 -1.16 23.07 3.65
C LEU A 211 -1.20 22.78 5.15
N ASP A 212 -2.32 23.04 5.81
CA ASP A 212 -2.49 22.75 7.24
C ASP A 212 -2.44 21.24 7.47
N LEU A 213 -3.15 20.47 6.63
CA LEU A 213 -3.17 19.01 6.73
C LEU A 213 -1.84 18.36 6.30
N VAL A 214 -1.13 18.98 5.34
CA VAL A 214 0.25 18.61 5.01
C VAL A 214 1.17 18.84 6.22
N GLY A 215 1.03 19.98 6.91
CA GLY A 215 1.80 20.33 8.10
C GLY A 215 1.55 19.36 9.25
N TYR A 216 0.29 19.05 9.53
CA TYR A 216 -0.10 18.03 10.50
C TYR A 216 0.58 16.68 10.20
N SER A 217 0.51 16.21 8.95
CA SER A 217 1.13 14.93 8.57
C SER A 217 2.65 14.98 8.67
N ALA A 218 3.28 16.10 8.30
CA ALA A 218 4.71 16.30 8.44
C ALA A 218 5.14 16.23 9.92
N GLU A 219 4.39 16.85 10.82
CA GLU A 219 4.64 16.80 12.26
C GLU A 219 4.56 15.37 12.79
N GLN A 220 3.50 14.63 12.47
CA GLN A 220 3.34 13.25 12.94
C GLN A 220 4.45 12.32 12.43
N LEU A 221 4.86 12.47 11.16
CA LEU A 221 5.97 11.71 10.58
C LEU A 221 7.34 12.08 11.19
N SER A 222 7.47 13.26 11.81
CA SER A 222 8.73 13.71 12.42
C SER A 222 9.04 13.06 13.77
N TYR A 223 8.01 12.54 14.45
CA TYR A 223 8.17 11.82 15.73
C TYR A 223 8.66 10.38 15.56
N ASP A 224 8.68 9.87 14.33
CA ASP A 224 9.17 8.54 14.05
C ASP A 224 10.71 8.47 14.19
N SER A 225 11.24 7.30 14.52
CA SER A 225 12.69 7.04 14.55
C SER A 225 13.22 6.52 13.21
N TYR A 226 12.32 6.16 12.30
CA TYR A 226 12.66 5.64 10.99
C TYR A 226 13.08 6.78 10.05
N GLY A 227 14.38 6.85 9.76
CA GLY A 227 14.99 7.92 8.95
C GLY A 227 14.24 8.30 7.66
N PRO A 228 13.67 7.36 6.89
CA PRO A 228 12.88 7.72 5.72
C PRO A 228 11.64 8.57 6.00
N LEU A 229 10.96 8.38 7.13
CA LEU A 229 9.78 9.17 7.49
C LEU A 229 10.15 10.56 7.97
N ILE A 230 11.23 10.71 8.73
CA ILE A 230 11.81 12.01 9.10
C ILE A 230 12.16 12.80 7.83
N GLN A 231 12.74 12.14 6.84
CA GLN A 231 13.07 12.82 5.58
C GLN A 231 11.82 13.17 4.77
N TYR A 232 10.81 12.30 4.75
CA TYR A 232 9.53 12.62 4.13
C TYR A 232 8.91 13.86 4.80
N SER A 233 8.90 13.93 6.12
CA SER A 233 8.48 15.10 6.91
C SER A 233 9.24 16.36 6.51
N ASN A 234 10.58 16.32 6.43
CA ASN A 234 11.38 17.46 5.96
C ASN A 234 10.96 17.91 4.56
N CYS A 235 10.67 16.97 3.64
CA CYS A 235 10.23 17.32 2.29
C CYS A 235 8.86 18.00 2.29
N LEU A 236 7.93 17.54 3.14
CA LEU A 236 6.62 18.16 3.29
C LEU A 236 6.72 19.59 3.83
N TYR A 237 7.54 19.82 4.87
CA TYR A 237 7.82 21.18 5.34
C TYR A 237 8.47 22.06 4.28
N GLY A 238 9.38 21.49 3.46
CA GLY A 238 9.95 22.19 2.33
C GLY A 238 8.90 22.57 1.28
N LEU A 239 7.95 21.67 0.96
CA LEU A 239 6.86 21.95 0.01
C LEU A 239 5.93 23.05 0.52
N ILE A 240 5.57 23.02 1.81
CA ILE A 240 4.82 24.12 2.45
C ILE A 240 5.59 25.43 2.30
N ALA A 241 6.90 25.42 2.58
CA ALA A 241 7.75 26.60 2.47
C ALA A 241 7.82 27.14 1.03
N VAL A 242 7.92 26.29 -0.01
CA VAL A 242 7.88 26.76 -1.41
C VAL A 242 6.54 27.45 -1.71
N ARG A 243 5.42 26.80 -1.36
CA ARG A 243 4.07 27.30 -1.68
C ARG A 243 3.67 28.55 -0.91
N THR A 244 4.32 28.80 0.23
CA THR A 244 4.16 30.04 1.01
C THR A 244 5.18 31.13 0.62
N GLY A 245 6.01 30.89 -0.40
CA GLY A 245 6.99 31.86 -0.91
C GLY A 245 8.32 31.90 -0.13
N ASN A 246 8.53 31.00 0.83
CA ASN A 246 9.75 30.91 1.62
C ASN A 246 10.77 29.92 1.01
N ILE A 247 11.36 30.35 -0.11
CA ILE A 247 12.30 29.54 -0.90
C ILE A 247 13.58 29.20 -0.12
N LYS A 248 13.99 30.07 0.81
CA LYS A 248 15.16 29.84 1.65
C LYS A 248 14.93 28.63 2.56
N ASP A 249 13.83 28.60 3.29
CA ASP A 249 13.55 27.50 4.22
C ASP A 249 13.33 26.20 3.44
N ALA A 250 12.63 26.26 2.30
CA ALA A 250 12.47 25.11 1.41
C ALA A 250 13.81 24.51 0.96
N SER A 251 14.79 25.36 0.63
CA SER A 251 16.15 24.94 0.32
C SER A 251 16.84 24.25 1.49
N GLU A 252 16.70 24.80 2.69
CA GLU A 252 17.28 24.21 3.90
C GLU A 252 16.67 22.82 4.18
N TYR A 253 15.35 22.67 4.03
CA TYR A 253 14.68 21.37 4.16
C TYR A 253 15.14 20.35 3.12
N LEU A 254 15.33 20.77 1.85
CA LEU A 254 15.89 19.88 0.83
C LEU A 254 17.32 19.45 1.18
N LEU A 255 18.13 20.34 1.77
CA LEU A 255 19.52 20.04 2.10
C LEU A 255 19.71 19.28 3.42
N LYS A 256 18.66 19.17 4.26
CA LYS A 256 18.61 18.30 5.45
C LYS A 256 18.55 16.80 5.15
N LEU A 257 18.75 16.39 3.89
CA LEU A 257 18.86 14.99 3.49
C LEU A 257 19.89 14.23 4.34
N ASP A 258 19.42 13.29 5.16
CA ASP A 258 20.29 12.45 5.98
C ASP A 258 21.15 11.50 5.11
N LYS A 259 22.35 11.16 5.59
CA LYS A 259 23.39 10.39 4.87
C LYS A 259 22.93 8.98 4.44
N GLY A 260 21.85 8.47 5.01
CA GLY A 260 21.26 7.18 4.66
C GLY A 260 20.28 7.20 3.48
N PHE A 261 19.78 8.37 3.09
CA PHE A 261 18.56 8.48 2.30
C PHE A 261 18.75 8.32 0.79
N ILE A 262 17.71 7.84 0.10
CA ILE A 262 17.67 7.65 -1.36
C ILE A 262 16.74 8.67 -2.01
N TRP A 263 16.87 8.95 -3.30
CA TRP A 263 15.96 9.88 -3.98
C TRP A 263 14.54 9.29 -4.07
N GLN A 264 13.63 9.72 -3.19
CA GLN A 264 12.23 9.27 -3.12
C GLN A 264 11.28 10.27 -3.79
N THR A 265 10.02 9.85 -3.97
CA THR A 265 8.95 10.63 -4.60
C THR A 265 8.77 12.03 -4.01
N CYS A 266 8.80 12.20 -2.68
CA CYS A 266 8.62 13.51 -2.04
C CYS A 266 9.82 14.45 -2.24
N VAL A 267 11.06 13.93 -2.23
CA VAL A 267 12.26 14.72 -2.56
C VAL A 267 12.18 15.23 -3.98
N ARG A 268 11.72 14.37 -4.91
CA ARG A 268 11.46 14.77 -6.29
C ARG A 268 10.47 15.93 -6.34
N TRP A 269 9.31 15.81 -5.68
CA TRP A 269 8.31 16.89 -5.68
C TRP A 269 8.89 18.22 -5.17
N LEU A 270 9.62 18.20 -4.05
CA LEU A 270 10.26 19.41 -3.51
C LEU A 270 11.29 20.00 -4.47
N ALA A 271 12.15 19.15 -5.06
CA ALA A 271 13.13 19.60 -6.04
C ALA A 271 12.47 20.22 -7.28
N GLU A 272 11.37 19.65 -7.76
CA GLU A 272 10.61 20.19 -8.90
C GLU A 272 9.96 21.55 -8.58
N GLU A 273 9.35 21.70 -7.42
CA GLU A 273 8.76 22.99 -7.00
C GLU A 273 9.84 24.06 -6.77
N LEU A 274 11.00 23.71 -6.20
CA LEU A 274 12.14 24.62 -6.07
C LEU A 274 12.69 25.07 -7.43
N LEU A 275 12.83 24.15 -8.39
CA LEU A 275 13.25 24.50 -9.75
C LEU A 275 12.24 25.43 -10.43
N ALA A 276 10.94 25.18 -10.25
CA ALA A 276 9.88 26.06 -10.76
C ALA A 276 9.92 27.47 -10.12
N ALA A 277 10.30 27.55 -8.84
CA ALA A 277 10.57 28.81 -8.15
C ALA A 277 11.93 29.47 -8.50
N GLY A 278 12.71 28.86 -9.38
CA GLY A 278 14.01 29.38 -9.84
C GLY A 278 15.21 28.97 -8.99
N GLU A 279 15.00 28.22 -7.91
CA GLU A 279 16.05 27.78 -6.99
C GLU A 279 16.76 26.52 -7.53
N ARG A 280 17.90 26.76 -8.20
CA ARG A 280 18.70 25.71 -8.84
C ARG A 280 19.89 25.26 -7.99
N LYS A 281 20.41 26.14 -7.14
CA LYS A 281 21.66 25.91 -6.40
C LYS A 281 21.47 24.80 -5.38
N SER A 282 20.42 24.90 -4.56
CA SER A 282 20.10 23.90 -3.55
C SER A 282 19.76 22.54 -4.16
N VAL A 283 19.04 22.54 -5.28
CA VAL A 283 18.72 21.31 -6.03
C VAL A 283 19.99 20.65 -6.58
N ALA A 284 20.90 21.41 -7.19
CA ALA A 284 22.18 20.89 -7.64
C ALA A 284 23.03 20.34 -6.48
N MET A 285 23.06 21.03 -5.33
CA MET A 285 23.77 20.56 -4.14
C MET A 285 23.19 19.24 -3.62
N ALA A 286 21.86 19.09 -3.55
CA ALA A 286 21.21 17.85 -3.14
C ALA A 286 21.57 16.67 -4.07
N ILE A 287 21.51 16.88 -5.39
CA ILE A 287 21.91 15.87 -6.39
C ILE A 287 23.39 15.49 -6.22
N GLN A 288 24.27 16.48 -6.02
CA GLN A 288 25.69 16.24 -5.82
C GLN A 288 25.96 15.42 -4.55
N ASN A 289 25.29 15.74 -3.44
CA ASN A 289 25.42 15.01 -2.17
C ASN A 289 25.02 13.54 -2.34
N LEU A 290 23.87 13.28 -2.95
CA LEU A 290 23.37 11.91 -3.18
C LEU A 290 24.22 11.13 -4.18
N THR A 291 24.76 11.79 -5.21
CA THR A 291 25.71 11.18 -6.15
C THR A 291 26.99 10.76 -5.44
N SER A 292 27.52 11.64 -4.58
CA SER A 292 28.78 11.42 -3.86
C SER A 292 28.63 10.31 -2.81
N ALA A 293 27.46 10.23 -2.17
CA ALA A 293 27.08 9.15 -1.26
C ALA A 293 26.70 7.84 -1.97
N ARG A 294 26.80 7.76 -3.31
CA ARG A 294 26.42 6.60 -4.13
C ARG A 294 24.96 6.17 -3.97
N LYS A 295 24.07 7.11 -3.61
CA LYS A 295 22.62 6.90 -3.48
C LYS A 295 21.89 7.03 -4.82
N ILE A 296 22.52 7.68 -5.79
CA ILE A 296 22.14 7.66 -7.20
C ILE A 296 23.36 7.26 -8.04
N ARG A 297 23.12 6.60 -9.18
CA ARG A 297 24.21 6.19 -10.09
C ARG A 297 24.93 7.44 -10.60
N LYS A 298 26.27 7.42 -10.62
CA LYS A 298 27.09 8.56 -11.05
C LYS A 298 26.67 9.15 -12.39
N ALA A 299 26.40 8.31 -13.39
CA ALA A 299 25.97 8.76 -14.71
C ALA A 299 24.63 9.53 -14.67
N ILE A 300 23.66 9.07 -13.86
CA ILE A 300 22.37 9.73 -13.67
C ILE A 300 22.56 11.07 -12.95
N GLY A 301 23.31 11.07 -11.85
CA GLY A 301 23.61 12.29 -11.10
C GLY A 301 24.31 13.36 -11.94
N THR A 302 25.30 12.96 -12.75
CA THR A 302 25.97 13.88 -13.68
C THR A 302 25.02 14.43 -14.75
N LYS A 303 24.15 13.59 -15.33
CA LYS A 303 23.12 14.03 -16.28
C LYS A 303 22.20 15.07 -15.65
N TRP A 304 21.63 14.79 -14.48
CA TRP A 304 20.71 15.71 -13.81
C TRP A 304 21.38 17.01 -13.41
N LEU A 305 22.63 16.98 -12.91
CA LEU A 305 23.38 18.20 -12.61
C LEU A 305 23.58 19.08 -13.85
N GLN A 306 23.82 18.47 -15.01
CA GLN A 306 23.96 19.21 -16.26
C GLN A 306 22.63 19.86 -16.66
N GLN A 307 21.51 19.11 -16.60
CA GLN A 307 20.18 19.64 -16.87
C GLN A 307 19.82 20.84 -15.98
N VAL A 308 20.09 20.75 -14.66
CA VAL A 308 19.85 21.87 -13.73
C VAL A 308 20.67 23.11 -14.11
N LYS A 309 21.95 22.93 -14.52
CA LYS A 309 22.82 24.04 -14.96
C LYS A 309 22.35 24.69 -16.24
N ASP A 310 21.85 23.88 -17.17
CA ASP A 310 21.33 24.34 -18.46
C ASP A 310 19.93 24.97 -18.34
N GLY A 311 19.36 24.98 -17.13
CA GLY A 311 18.04 25.54 -16.86
C GLY A 311 16.89 24.60 -17.20
N GLU A 312 17.19 23.35 -17.56
CA GLU A 312 16.23 22.30 -17.87
C GLU A 312 15.69 21.61 -16.61
N LYS A 313 14.47 21.06 -16.71
CA LYS A 313 13.92 20.17 -15.68
C LYS A 313 14.54 18.77 -15.82
N PRO A 314 15.21 18.24 -14.79
CA PRO A 314 15.74 16.88 -14.87
C PRO A 314 14.63 15.82 -14.99
N SER A 315 14.90 14.75 -15.73
CA SER A 315 14.03 13.55 -15.75
C SER A 315 14.30 12.72 -14.50
N PHE A 316 13.67 13.07 -13.38
CA PHE A 316 13.86 12.35 -12.12
C PHE A 316 13.33 10.91 -12.13
N GLU A 317 12.62 10.51 -13.19
CA GLU A 317 12.03 9.18 -13.39
C GLU A 317 13.07 8.10 -13.77
N ASP A 318 14.31 8.49 -14.12
CA ASP A 318 15.37 7.60 -14.59
C ASP A 318 15.94 6.65 -13.50
N LEU A 319 15.39 6.64 -12.28
CA LEU A 319 15.88 5.79 -11.19
C LEU A 319 15.35 4.34 -11.31
N PRO A 320 16.23 3.33 -11.31
CA PRO A 320 15.81 1.95 -11.28
C PRO A 320 15.25 1.60 -9.88
N GLY A 321 13.93 1.47 -9.80
CA GLY A 321 13.23 0.93 -8.64
C GLY A 321 12.46 1.99 -7.86
N ASN A 322 11.18 2.14 -8.21
CA ASN A 322 10.16 2.58 -7.26
C ASN A 322 10.03 1.49 -6.20
N TRP A 323 10.90 1.50 -5.20
CA TRP A 323 10.71 0.70 -4.00
C TRP A 323 9.82 1.53 -3.08
N TYR A 324 8.55 1.13 -2.98
CA TYR A 324 7.75 1.38 -1.80
C TYR A 324 8.37 0.65 -0.60
#